data_AF-A0A971K176-F1
#
_entry.id   AF-A0A971K176-F1
#
_cell.length_a   1.000
_cell.length_b   1.000
_cell.length_c   1.000
_cell.angle_alpha   90.00
_cell.angle_beta   90.00
_cell.angle_gamma   90.00
#
_symmetry.space_group_name_H-M   'P 1'
#
loop_
_entity.id
_entity.type
_entity.pdbx_description
1 polymer ?
#
loop_
_entity_poly.entity_id
_entity_poly.type
_entity_poly.pdbx_seq_one_letter_code
_entity_poly.pdbx_strand_id
1 'polypeptide(L)'
;MNRKSVKLSAMLLIIFLLMGIVFPQMHQSLANNIFNPSISYNSATGKWDIKWIPIDGTETYSITWHGPAGALPAYIDEELVFDGMYNIASLTFLPDHIYDITFSFKDSEGT
;
A
#
# COMPACT_ATOMS: atom_id res chain seq x y z
N MET A 1 -54.26 -18.12 -14.61
CA MET A 1 -52.79 -18.24 -14.47
C MET A 1 -52.42 -19.72 -14.58
N ASN A 2 -51.63 -20.11 -15.59
CA ASN A 2 -51.33 -21.52 -15.88
C ASN A 2 -50.41 -22.08 -14.79
N ARG A 3 -50.81 -23.15 -14.10
CA ARG A 3 -50.05 -23.76 -12.99
C ARG A 3 -48.63 -24.18 -13.39
N LYS A 4 -48.38 -24.39 -14.70
CA LYS A 4 -47.06 -24.66 -15.27
C LYS A 4 -46.16 -23.42 -15.36
N SER A 5 -46.70 -22.25 -15.66
CA SER A 5 -45.90 -21.01 -15.78
C SER A 5 -45.45 -20.49 -14.41
N VAL A 6 -46.28 -20.66 -13.37
CA VAL A 6 -45.94 -20.30 -11.97
C VAL A 6 -44.76 -21.11 -11.45
N LYS A 7 -44.70 -22.41 -11.78
CA LYS A 7 -43.58 -23.29 -11.40
C LYS A 7 -42.28 -22.90 -12.08
N LEU A 8 -42.35 -22.48 -13.35
CA LEU A 8 -41.17 -22.04 -14.10
C LEU A 8 -40.56 -20.77 -13.51
N SER A 9 -41.40 -19.78 -13.19
CA SER A 9 -40.96 -18.53 -12.57
C SER A 9 -40.38 -18.74 -11.16
N ALA A 10 -40.99 -19.61 -10.36
CA ALA A 10 -40.48 -19.95 -9.03
C ALA A 10 -39.12 -20.65 -9.10
N MET A 11 -38.93 -21.54 -10.08
CA MET A 11 -37.67 -22.24 -10.27
C MET A 11 -36.54 -21.28 -10.69
N LEU A 12 -36.84 -20.34 -11.58
CA LEU A 12 -35.89 -19.30 -12.00
C LEU A 12 -35.48 -18.39 -10.83
N LEU A 13 -36.44 -18.02 -9.98
CA LEU A 13 -36.18 -17.20 -8.80
C LEU A 13 -35.27 -17.93 -7.80
N ILE A 14 -35.49 -19.23 -7.59
CA ILE A 14 -34.66 -20.07 -6.71
C ILE A 14 -33.24 -20.20 -7.28
N ILE A 15 -33.08 -20.35 -8.60
CA ILE A 15 -31.75 -20.42 -9.24
C ILE A 15 -30.99 -19.11 -9.04
N PHE A 16 -31.63 -17.95 -9.21
CA PHE A 16 -30.99 -16.66 -8.96
C PHE A 16 -30.62 -16.45 -7.49
N LEU A 17 -31.50 -16.85 -6.56
CA LEU A 17 -31.21 -16.80 -5.12
C LEU A 17 -30.03 -17.70 -4.74
N LEU A 18 -29.96 -18.91 -5.31
CA LEU A 18 -28.83 -19.82 -5.08
C LEU A 18 -27.53 -19.31 -5.70
N MET A 19 -27.57 -18.70 -6.89
CA MET A 19 -26.39 -18.08 -7.49
C MET A 19 -25.89 -16.89 -6.65
N GLY A 20 -26.77 -16.07 -6.09
CA GLY A 20 -26.38 -14.95 -5.21
C GLY A 20 -25.70 -15.37 -3.90
N ILE A 21 -25.88 -16.62 -3.45
CA ILE A 21 -25.23 -17.17 -2.25
C ILE A 21 -23.84 -17.77 -2.56
N VAL A 22 -23.61 -18.18 -3.82
CA VAL A 22 -22.38 -18.87 -4.25
C VAL A 22 -21.39 -17.94 -4.94
N PHE A 23 -21.76 -16.71 -5.28
CA PHE A 23 -20.78 -15.67 -5.58
C PHE A 23 -20.21 -15.16 -4.25
N PRO A 24 -18.98 -15.53 -3.84
CA PRO A 24 -18.30 -14.76 -2.83
C PRO A 24 -18.36 -13.32 -3.33
N GLN A 25 -18.80 -12.40 -2.47
CA GLN A 25 -18.63 -10.99 -2.76
C GLN A 25 -17.18 -10.84 -3.13
N MET A 26 -16.90 -10.56 -4.41
CA MET A 26 -15.60 -10.07 -4.81
C MET A 26 -15.49 -8.74 -4.10
N HIS A 27 -15.04 -8.77 -2.84
CA HIS A 27 -14.43 -7.64 -2.22
C HIS A 27 -13.34 -7.24 -3.20
N GLN A 28 -13.62 -6.18 -3.96
CA GLN A 28 -12.56 -5.42 -4.58
C GLN A 28 -11.72 -4.97 -3.39
N SER A 29 -10.64 -5.70 -3.10
CA SER A 29 -9.57 -5.13 -2.30
C SER A 29 -9.18 -3.89 -3.10
N LEU A 30 -9.61 -2.72 -2.62
CA LEU A 30 -9.19 -1.47 -3.21
C LEU A 30 -7.67 -1.52 -3.19
N ALA A 31 -7.03 -1.43 -4.36
CA ALA A 31 -5.58 -1.43 -4.45
C ALA A 31 -5.03 -0.38 -3.48
N ASN A 32 -4.11 -0.76 -2.61
CA ASN A 32 -3.54 0.15 -1.64
C ASN A 32 -2.59 1.11 -2.37
N ASN A 33 -3.08 2.30 -2.69
CA ASN A 33 -2.32 3.38 -3.30
C ASN A 33 -2.02 4.52 -2.31
N ILE A 34 -2.18 4.27 -1.01
CA ILE A 34 -2.03 5.30 0.03
C ILE A 34 -0.65 5.18 0.68
N PHE A 35 0.12 6.26 0.59
CA PHE A 35 1.31 6.44 1.42
C PHE A 35 0.93 7.14 2.73
N ASN A 36 0.90 6.38 3.83
CA ASN A 36 0.65 6.88 5.18
C ASN A 36 1.76 6.40 6.13
N PRO A 37 2.91 7.09 6.15
CA PRO A 37 4.06 6.64 6.92
C PRO A 37 3.91 6.94 8.42
N SER A 38 4.56 6.12 9.22
CA SER A 38 4.90 6.41 10.62
C SER A 38 6.40 6.65 10.73
N ILE A 39 6.79 7.59 11.60
CA ILE A 39 8.19 7.96 11.81
C ILE A 39 8.50 7.77 13.29
N SER A 40 9.57 7.03 13.59
CA SER A 40 9.98 6.74 14.97
C SER A 40 11.50 6.70 15.11
N TYR A 41 12.00 7.09 16.27
CA TYR A 41 13.44 7.03 16.56
C TYR A 41 13.81 5.63 17.05
N ASN A 42 14.75 4.99 16.37
CA ASN A 42 15.32 3.71 16.75
C ASN A 42 16.60 3.94 17.56
N SER A 43 16.49 3.79 18.88
CA SER A 43 17.60 4.00 19.80
C SER A 43 18.73 2.97 19.67
N ALA A 44 18.45 1.79 19.10
CA ALA A 44 19.48 0.76 18.91
C ALA A 44 20.43 1.11 17.75
N THR A 45 19.92 1.78 16.72
CA THR A 45 20.71 2.17 15.53
C THR A 45 21.07 3.65 15.49
N GLY A 46 20.39 4.48 16.29
CA GLY A 46 20.52 5.93 16.26
C GLY A 46 19.89 6.57 15.01
N LYS A 47 18.97 5.87 14.35
CA LYS A 47 18.32 6.32 13.10
C LYS A 47 16.83 6.59 13.30
N TRP A 48 16.25 7.33 12.38
CA TRP A 48 14.81 7.50 12.25
C TRP A 48 14.28 6.48 11.26
N ASP A 49 13.46 5.55 11.75
CA ASP A 49 12.79 4.55 10.94
C ASP A 49 11.47 5.13 10.43
N ILE A 50 11.32 5.12 9.11
CA ILE A 50 10.11 5.51 8.41
C ILE A 50 9.46 4.23 7.89
N LYS A 51 8.26 3.93 8.39
CA LYS A 51 7.54 2.70 8.06
C LYS A 51 6.23 3.00 7.36
N TRP A 52 5.91 2.24 6.32
CA TRP A 52 4.62 2.34 5.62
C TRP A 52 4.09 0.96 5.24
N ILE A 53 2.78 0.84 5.10
CA ILE A 53 2.14 -0.37 4.59
C ILE A 53 2.52 -0.50 3.11
N PRO A 54 2.84 -1.72 2.60
CA PRO A 54 3.13 -1.93 1.19
C PRO A 54 2.07 -1.31 0.27
N ILE A 55 2.55 -0.54 -0.71
CA ILE A 55 1.74 0.08 -1.76
C ILE A 55 1.68 -0.92 -2.91
N ASP A 56 0.48 -1.24 -3.37
CA ASP A 56 0.28 -2.27 -4.40
C ASP A 56 0.95 -1.85 -5.71
N GLY A 57 1.70 -2.78 -6.32
CA GLY A 57 2.42 -2.55 -7.57
C GLY A 57 3.76 -1.83 -7.45
N THR A 58 4.17 -1.42 -6.24
CA THR A 58 5.51 -0.82 -6.03
C THR A 58 6.58 -1.91 -5.97
N GLU A 59 7.66 -1.74 -6.72
CA GLU A 59 8.86 -2.57 -6.67
C GLU A 59 10.05 -1.85 -6.04
N THR A 60 10.20 -0.55 -6.32
CA THR A 60 11.31 0.25 -5.81
C THR A 60 10.82 1.56 -5.21
N TYR A 61 11.65 2.16 -4.36
CA TYR A 61 11.38 3.46 -3.77
C TYR A 61 12.60 4.37 -3.86
N SER A 62 12.33 5.67 -3.88
CA SER A 62 13.35 6.71 -3.76
C SER A 62 12.99 7.67 -2.63
N ILE A 63 14.01 8.13 -1.90
CA ILE A 63 13.88 9.16 -0.88
C ILE A 63 14.94 10.22 -1.12
N THR A 64 14.54 11.48 -1.16
CA THR A 64 15.46 12.62 -1.19
C THR A 64 15.14 13.56 -0.05
N TRP A 65 16.17 14.15 0.57
CA TRP A 65 15.96 15.15 1.62
C TRP A 65 16.99 16.26 1.58
N HIS A 66 16.61 17.46 2.03
CA HIS A 66 17.53 18.57 2.17
C HIS A 66 18.19 18.54 3.55
N GLY A 67 19.52 18.39 3.57
CA GLY A 67 20.30 18.53 4.79
C GLY A 67 20.53 19.99 5.17
N PRO A 68 20.86 20.28 6.44
CA PRO A 68 21.18 21.64 6.91
C PRO A 68 22.42 22.24 6.23
N ALA A 69 23.30 21.40 5.68
CA ALA A 69 24.47 21.81 4.91
C ALA A 69 24.17 22.08 3.42
N GLY A 70 22.90 22.05 3.01
CA GLY A 70 22.47 22.26 1.62
C GLY A 70 22.73 21.09 0.67
N ALA A 71 23.32 19.99 1.15
CA ALA A 71 23.40 18.75 0.40
C ALA A 71 22.01 18.12 0.25
N LEU A 72 21.81 17.43 -0.88
CA LEU A 72 20.64 16.61 -1.18
C LEU A 72 21.01 15.12 -1.12
N PRO A 73 21.13 14.50 0.07
CA PRO A 73 21.27 13.06 0.12
C PRO A 73 20.05 12.37 -0.49
N ALA A 74 20.29 11.20 -1.07
CA ALA A 74 19.26 10.43 -1.73
C ALA A 74 19.49 8.93 -1.61
N TYR A 75 18.38 8.22 -1.52
CA TYR A 75 18.22 6.81 -1.86
C TYR A 75 17.45 6.77 -3.17
N ILE A 76 18.00 6.11 -4.19
CA ILE A 76 17.47 6.15 -5.55
C ILE A 76 17.22 4.72 -6.01
N ASP A 77 15.95 4.45 -6.36
CA ASP A 77 15.48 3.18 -6.89
C ASP A 77 15.92 1.98 -6.03
N GLU A 78 15.84 2.14 -4.71
CA GLU A 78 16.17 1.10 -3.73
C GLU A 78 15.08 0.03 -3.70
N GLU A 79 15.51 -1.22 -3.47
CA GLU A 79 14.59 -2.34 -3.23
C GLU A 79 13.85 -2.17 -1.90
N LEU A 80 12.58 -2.59 -1.88
CA LEU A 80 11.75 -2.54 -0.68
C LEU A 80 12.28 -3.48 0.42
N VAL A 81 12.52 -2.93 1.61
CA VAL A 81 12.88 -3.71 2.80
C VAL A 81 11.64 -3.97 3.63
N PHE A 82 11.15 -5.22 3.63
CA PHE A 82 9.94 -5.62 4.32
C PHE A 82 10.24 -6.30 5.67
N ASP A 83 9.61 -5.83 6.76
CA ASP A 83 9.79 -6.38 8.12
C ASP A 83 8.78 -7.45 8.52
N GLY A 84 7.93 -7.89 7.59
CA GLY A 84 6.83 -8.82 7.83
C GLY A 84 5.46 -8.13 7.89
N MET A 85 5.42 -6.81 8.10
CA MET A 85 4.17 -6.03 8.09
C MET A 85 4.29 -4.70 7.34
N TYR A 86 5.45 -4.06 7.41
CA TYR A 86 5.72 -2.75 6.82
C TYR A 86 6.96 -2.80 5.93
N ASN A 87 6.97 -1.91 4.95
CA ASN A 87 8.22 -1.48 4.33
C ASN A 87 8.91 -0.48 5.27
N ILE A 88 10.24 -0.51 5.32
CA ILE A 88 11.05 0.36 6.17
C ILE A 88 12.16 1.03 5.36
N ALA A 89 12.34 2.32 5.59
CA ALA A 89 13.59 3.02 5.32
C ALA A 89 14.13 3.66 6.60
N SER A 90 15.45 3.64 6.80
CA SER A 90 16.10 4.19 8.00
C SER A 90 17.04 5.33 7.62
N LEU A 91 16.74 6.53 8.10
CA LEU A 91 17.49 7.76 7.79
C LEU A 91 18.24 8.29 9.00
N THR A 92 19.36 8.96 8.75
CA THR A 92 20.12 9.67 9.79
C THR A 92 19.90 11.16 9.61
N PHE A 93 19.41 11.82 10.66
CA PHE A 93 19.21 13.25 10.71
C PHE A 93 20.04 13.87 11.83
N LEU A 94 20.68 14.99 11.55
CA LEU A 94 21.30 15.83 12.58
C LEU A 94 20.21 16.47 13.45
N PRO A 95 20.42 16.60 14.77
CA PRO A 95 19.48 17.24 15.68
C PRO A 95 19.33 18.74 15.38
N ASP A 96 18.23 19.34 15.87
CA ASP A 96 17.95 20.79 15.77
C ASP A 96 17.81 21.34 14.34
N HIS A 97 17.27 20.52 13.43
CA HIS A 97 17.02 20.91 12.04
C HIS A 97 15.65 20.44 11.55
N ILE A 98 15.09 21.18 10.60
CA ILE A 98 13.88 20.82 9.86
C ILE A 98 14.33 20.25 8.51
N TYR A 99 13.74 19.13 8.11
CA TYR A 99 14.03 18.43 6.87
C TYR A 99 12.79 18.39 5.98
N ASP A 100 12.96 18.81 4.73
CA ASP A 100 12.00 18.54 3.67
C ASP A 100 12.36 17.20 3.01
N ILE A 101 11.46 16.22 3.12
CA ILE A 101 11.67 14.86 2.63
C ILE A 101 10.66 14.56 1.52
N THR A 102 11.14 14.02 0.40
CA THR A 102 10.31 13.58 -0.72
C THR A 102 10.43 12.07 -0.89
N PHE A 103 9.30 11.42 -1.12
CA PHE A 103 9.20 9.99 -1.43
C PHE A 103 8.67 9.81 -2.86
N SER A 104 9.18 8.81 -3.55
CA SER A 104 8.67 8.34 -4.83
C SER A 104 8.70 6.81 -4.82
N PHE A 105 7.70 6.21 -5.47
CA PHE A 105 7.50 4.77 -5.57
C PHE A 105 7.34 4.46 -7.05
N LYS A 106 7.98 3.38 -7.51
CA LYS A 106 7.92 2.95 -8.89
C LYS A 106 7.54 1.49 -9.00
N ASP A 107 6.83 1.16 -10.07
CA ASP A 107 6.54 -0.21 -10.46
C ASP A 107 7.68 -0.85 -11.28
N SER A 108 7.44 -2.05 -11.81
CA SER A 108 8.39 -2.79 -12.66
C SER A 108 8.74 -2.09 -13.97
N GLU A 109 7.87 -1.19 -14.43
CA GLU A 109 8.09 -0.39 -15.65
C GLU A 109 8.82 0.91 -15.34
N GLY A 110 9.08 1.21 -14.06
CA GLY A 110 9.76 2.41 -13.59
C GLY A 110 8.88 3.65 -13.57
N THR A 111 7.55 3.48 -13.60
CA THR A 111 6.55 4.56 -13.62
C THR A 111 6.21 5.04 -12.23
#